data_AF-A0A2M7TB12-F1
#
_entry.id   AF-A0A2M7TB12-F1
#
_cell.length_a   1.000
_cell.length_b   1.000
_cell.length_c   1.000
_cell.angle_alpha   90.00
_cell.angle_beta   90.00
_cell.angle_gamma   90.00
#
_symmetry.space_group_name_H-M   'P 1'
#
loop_
_entity.id
_entity.type
_entity.pdbx_description
1 polymer ?
#
loop_
_entity_poly.entity_id
_entity_poly.type
_entity_poly.pdbx_seq_one_letter_code
_entity_poly.pdbx_strand_id
1 'polypeptide(L)'
;MSAKCPGSDMRNITAGVYACPNCGYAVEIFSDEMRRRCPKCKEWVEKKETPSCVQWCQSARSCLGEERWKAVMDALGKDTKS
;
A
#
# COMPACT_ATOMS: atom_id res chain seq x y z
N MET A 1 -6.42 -22.98 7.16
CA MET A 1 -5.27 -22.72 6.27
C MET A 1 -4.82 -21.27 6.47
N SER A 2 -3.54 -21.03 6.71
CA SER A 2 -2.98 -19.68 6.85
C SER A 2 -3.14 -18.93 5.53
N ALA A 3 -4.19 -18.13 5.40
CA ALA A 3 -4.36 -17.19 4.28
C ALA A 3 -3.29 -16.10 4.41
N LYS A 4 -2.05 -16.47 4.08
CA LYS A 4 -0.96 -15.52 3.87
C LYS A 4 -1.41 -14.64 2.72
N CYS A 5 -1.54 -13.34 2.96
CA CYS A 5 -1.73 -12.39 1.89
C CYS A 5 -0.70 -12.71 0.80
N PRO A 6 -1.08 -12.88 -0.48
CA PRO A 6 -0.13 -13.17 -1.54
C PRO A 6 0.98 -12.09 -1.61
N GLY A 7 0.67 -10.86 -1.22
CA GLY A 7 1.65 -9.77 -1.08
C GLY A 7 2.53 -9.80 0.19
N SER A 8 2.28 -10.72 1.12
CA SER A 8 3.13 -10.97 2.31
C SER A 8 3.89 -12.29 2.19
N ASP A 9 3.90 -12.92 1.01
CA ASP A 9 4.79 -14.04 0.79
C ASP A 9 6.24 -13.51 0.72
N MET A 10 7.02 -13.83 1.75
CA MET A 10 8.41 -13.38 1.88
C MET A 10 9.30 -13.76 0.68
N ARG A 11 8.86 -14.71 -0.16
CA ARG A 11 9.59 -15.13 -1.36
C ARG A 11 9.44 -14.15 -2.52
N ASN A 12 8.45 -13.24 -2.48
CA ASN A 12 8.14 -12.29 -3.57
C ASN A 12 7.98 -10.84 -3.05
N ILE A 13 8.66 -10.47 -1.96
CA ILE A 13 8.66 -9.07 -1.51
C ILE A 13 9.39 -8.22 -2.55
N THR A 14 8.71 -7.22 -3.10
CA THR A 14 9.34 -6.18 -3.92
C THR A 14 9.51 -4.90 -3.11
N ALA A 15 10.48 -4.07 -3.49
CA ALA A 15 10.67 -2.75 -2.91
C ALA A 15 10.29 -1.69 -3.94
N GLY A 16 9.42 -0.75 -3.54
CA GLY A 16 9.12 0.45 -4.30
C GLY A 16 9.87 1.65 -3.72
N VAL A 17 10.39 2.51 -4.57
CA VAL A 17 11.03 3.77 -4.14
C VAL A 17 10.01 4.90 -4.19
N TYR A 18 9.79 5.53 -3.04
CA TYR A 18 8.82 6.60 -2.84
C TYR A 18 9.51 7.88 -2.40
N ALA A 19 9.27 8.99 -3.10
CA ALA A 19 9.78 10.29 -2.67
C ALA A 19 9.03 10.77 -1.43
N CYS A 20 9.77 11.13 -0.38
CA CYS A 20 9.21 11.72 0.82
C CYS A 20 8.54 13.06 0.48
N PRO A 21 7.26 13.29 0.82
CA PRO A 21 6.56 14.52 0.49
C PRO A 21 7.09 15.74 1.25
N ASN A 22 7.79 15.52 2.37
CA ASN A 22 8.31 16.58 3.23
C ASN A 22 9.72 17.04 2.80
N CYS A 23 10.62 16.11 2.48
CA CYS A 23 12.03 16.43 2.21
C CYS A 23 12.57 15.95 0.85
N GLY A 24 11.74 15.28 0.04
CA GLY A 24 12.11 14.75 -1.27
C GLY A 24 13.03 13.52 -1.27
N TYR A 25 13.40 12.99 -0.10
CA TYR A 25 14.28 11.83 0.00
C TYR A 25 13.62 10.56 -0.55
N ALA A 26 14.37 9.76 -1.30
CA ALA A 26 13.93 8.47 -1.81
C ALA A 26 13.83 7.44 -0.67
N VAL A 27 12.61 7.06 -0.30
CA VAL A 27 12.33 6.08 0.75
C VAL A 27 11.91 4.77 0.11
N GLU A 28 12.64 3.70 0.40
CA GLU A 28 12.28 2.35 -0.02
C GLU A 28 11.18 1.78 0.90
N ILE A 29 10.04 1.41 0.33
CA ILE A 29 8.93 0.78 1.03
C ILE A 29 8.73 -0.61 0.43
N PHE A 30 8.74 -1.65 1.26
CA PHE A 30 8.52 -3.02 0.81
C PHE A 30 7.03 -3.30 0.56
N SER A 31 6.70 -4.29 -0.27
CA SER A 31 5.29 -4.61 -0.61
C SER A 31 4.46 -5.00 0.62
N ASP A 32 5.10 -5.63 1.62
CA ASP A 32 4.47 -5.99 2.89
C ASP A 32 4.27 -4.78 3.81
N GLU A 33 5.00 -3.69 3.57
CA GLU A 33 4.82 -2.42 4.27
C GLU A 33 3.74 -1.57 3.58
N MET A 34 2.96 -0.86 4.38
CA MET A 34 1.99 0.15 3.89
C MET A 34 2.57 1.56 3.89
N ARG A 35 3.45 1.83 4.85
CA ARG A 35 4.06 3.12 5.10
C ARG A 35 5.37 2.91 5.86
N ARG A 36 6.33 3.80 5.62
CA ARG A 36 7.64 3.79 6.28
C ARG A 36 8.00 5.18 6.74
N ARG A 37 8.74 5.29 7.84
CA ARG A 37 9.29 6.57 8.28
C ARG A 37 10.49 6.94 7.41
N CYS A 38 10.50 8.17 6.91
CA CYS A 38 11.63 8.71 6.17
C CYS A 38 12.88 8.69 7.07
N PRO A 39 14.00 8.09 6.64
CA PRO A 39 15.23 8.06 7.44
C PRO A 39 15.86 9.45 7.59
N LYS A 40 15.51 10.42 6.73
CA LYS A 40 16.05 11.78 6.73
C LYS A 40 15.26 12.74 7.65
N CYS A 41 13.95 12.87 7.44
CA CYS A 41 13.12 13.83 8.19
C CYS A 41 12.15 13.19 9.18
N LYS A 42 12.10 11.84 9.26
CA LYS A 42 11.20 11.06 10.13
C LYS A 42 9.71 11.19 9.83
N GLU A 43 9.34 11.89 8.76
CA GLU A 43 7.97 11.97 8.26
C GLU A 43 7.47 10.60 7.79
N TRP A 44 6.17 10.35 7.92
CA TRP A 44 5.55 9.16 7.33
C TRP A 44 5.46 9.26 5.81
N VAL A 45 6.08 8.30 5.12
CA VAL A 45 5.96 8.13 3.68
C VAL A 45 5.08 6.92 3.44
N GLU A 46 3.94 7.15 2.81
CA GLU A 46 2.99 6.09 2.48
C GLU A 46 3.17 5.67 1.04
N LYS A 47 3.08 4.36 0.76
CA LYS A 47 3.04 3.90 -0.62
C LYS A 47 1.80 4.50 -1.27
N LYS A 48 1.86 4.98 -2.51
CA LYS A 48 0.65 5.41 -3.26
C LYS A 48 0.01 4.26 -4.03
N GLU A 49 0.74 3.15 -4.21
CA GLU A 49 0.20 1.98 -4.88
C GLU A 49 -0.96 1.38 -4.08
N THR A 50 -2.03 1.10 -4.80
CA THR A 50 -3.18 0.36 -4.28
C THR A 50 -2.88 -1.12 -4.44
N PRO A 51 -2.84 -1.91 -3.35
CA PRO A 51 -2.65 -3.33 -3.49
C PRO A 51 -3.84 -3.93 -4.25
N SER A 52 -3.56 -4.71 -5.31
CA SER A 52 -4.59 -5.33 -6.16
C SER A 52 -5.47 -6.34 -5.42
N CYS A 53 -5.11 -6.72 -4.19
CA CYS A 53 -5.94 -7.59 -3.36
C CYS A 53 -7.18 -6.89 -2.78
N VAL A 54 -7.25 -5.56 -2.79
CA VAL A 54 -8.31 -4.80 -2.09
C VAL A 54 -9.70 -5.05 -2.68
N GLN A 55 -9.76 -5.38 -3.97
CA GLN A 55 -11.00 -5.71 -4.70
C GLN A 55 -11.66 -7.02 -4.22
N TRP A 56 -10.90 -7.97 -3.68
CA TRP A 56 -11.43 -9.30 -3.31
C TRP A 56 -11.07 -9.73 -1.88
N CYS A 57 -10.16 -9.04 -1.20
CA CYS A 57 -9.68 -9.43 0.12
C CYS A 57 -10.56 -8.82 1.23
N GLN A 58 -11.24 -9.70 1.97
CA GLN A 58 -12.11 -9.34 3.09
C GLN A 58 -11.35 -8.65 4.26
N SER A 59 -10.04 -8.91 4.38
CA SER A 59 -9.16 -8.28 5.38
C SER A 59 -8.57 -6.95 4.91
N ALA A 60 -8.76 -6.54 3.66
CA ALA A 60 -8.17 -5.32 3.11
C ALA A 60 -8.58 -4.06 3.87
N ARG A 61 -9.82 -4.00 4.38
CA ARG A 61 -10.31 -2.88 5.21
C ARG A 61 -9.48 -2.72 6.48
N SER A 62 -9.16 -3.82 7.16
CA SER A 62 -8.33 -3.79 8.37
C SER A 62 -6.85 -3.54 8.06
N CYS A 63 -6.36 -3.98 6.90
CA CYS A 63 -4.96 -3.79 6.50
C CYS A 63 -4.65 -2.37 6.02
N LEU A 64 -5.55 -1.76 5.26
CA LEU A 64 -5.37 -0.40 4.74
C LEU A 64 -5.79 0.68 5.74
N GLY A 65 -6.69 0.34 6.67
CA GLY A 65 -7.43 1.32 7.44
C GLY A 65 -8.62 1.86 6.65
N GLU A 66 -9.63 2.34 7.40
CA GLU A 66 -10.92 2.72 6.83
C GLU A 66 -10.83 3.85 5.80
N GLU A 67 -10.07 4.90 6.10
CA GLU A 67 -9.93 6.08 5.23
C GLU A 67 -9.35 5.70 3.86
N ARG A 68 -8.28 4.90 3.88
CA ARG A 68 -7.58 4.49 2.67
C ARG A 68 -8.31 3.40 1.91
N TRP A 69 -8.95 2.44 2.59
CA TRP A 69 -9.82 1.47 1.95
C TRP A 69 -10.96 2.17 1.20
N LYS A 70 -11.58 3.18 1.81
CA LYS A 70 -12.64 3.97 1.18
C LYS A 70 -12.13 4.72 -0.05
N ALA A 71 -10.96 5.36 0.02
CA ALA A 71 -10.34 6.04 -1.12
C ALA A 71 -10.03 5.07 -2.28
N VAL A 72 -9.58 3.85 -1.96
CA VAL A 72 -9.33 2.80 -2.95
C VAL A 72 -10.63 2.29 -3.58
N MET A 73 -11.66 2.00 -2.78
CA MET A 73 -12.94 1.53 -3.29
C MET A 73 -13.65 2.61 -4.12
N ASP A 74 -13.50 3.88 -3.75
CA ASP A 74 -13.97 5.03 -4.54
C ASP A 74 -13.23 5.11 -5.89
N ALA A 75 -11.90 4.97 -5.89
CA ALA A 75 -11.09 4.97 -7.11
C ALA A 75 -11.35 3.73 -8.02
N LEU A 76 -11.61 2.56 -7.43
CA LEU A 76 -12.00 1.35 -8.18
C LEU A 76 -13.44 1.43 -8.73
N GLY A 77 -14.27 2.34 -8.20
CA GLY A 77 -15.67 2.54 -8.58
C GLY A 77 -15.89 3.29 -9.90
N LYS A 78 -14.85 3.54 -10.70
CA LYS A 78 -14.96 4.13 -12.05
C LYS A 78 -14.02 3.47 -13.06
N ASP A 79 -14.26 2.20 -13.36
CA ASP A 79 -13.91 1.65 -14.69
C ASP A 79 -14.91 0.54 -15.07
N THR A 80 -16.17 0.95 -15.19
CA THR A 80 -17.15 0.20 -15.97
C THR A 80 -17.46 1.02 -17.21
N LYS A 81 -16.58 0.97 -18.23
CA LYS A 81 -16.96 1.01 -19.65
C LYS A 81 -15.72 0.89 -20.56
N SER A 82 -15.58 -0.29 -21.16
CA SER A 82 -15.50 -0.39 -22.62
C SER A 82 -16.35 -1.57 -23.09
#